data_AF-A0A0Q4X4J2-F1
#
_entry.id   AF-A0A0Q4X4J2-F1
#
_cell.length_a   1.000
_cell.length_b   1.000
_cell.length_c   1.000
_cell.angle_alpha   90.00
_cell.angle_beta   90.00
_cell.angle_gamma   90.00
#
_symmetry.space_group_name_H-M   'P 1'
#
loop_
_entity.id
_entity.type
_entity.pdbx_description
1 polymer ?
#
loop_
_entity_poly.entity_id
_entity_poly.type
_entity_poly.pdbx_seq_one_letter_code
_entity_poly.pdbx_strand_id
1 'polypeptide(L)' 'MANHYCLDPLDPHEGSEVFVVFEGRYPTIRLLSVINRNRDDILSDLVEEQRRDLIREIGAFYRPPLTARTATG' A
#
# COMPACT_ATOMS: atom_id res chain seq x y z
N MET A 1 13.09 -5.01 1.27
CA MET A 1 12.14 -4.10 0.61
C MET A 1 11.11 -4.95 -0.11
N ALA A 2 9.86 -4.52 -0.12
CA ALA A 2 8.75 -5.15 -0.83
C ALA A 2 8.07 -4.12 -1.74
N ASN A 3 7.23 -4.59 -2.66
CA ASN A 3 6.45 -3.72 -3.53
C ASN A 3 5.01 -4.21 -3.68
N HIS A 4 4.11 -3.28 -4.02
CA HIS A 4 2.69 -3.56 -4.24
C HIS A 4 2.11 -2.50 -5.19
N TYR A 5 1.15 -2.91 -6.02
CA TYR A 5 0.33 -1.96 -6.76
C TYR A 5 -0.83 -1.55 -5.86
N CYS A 6 -1.03 -0.26 -5.72
CA CYS A 6 -2.14 0.31 -4.97
C CYS A 6 -2.99 1.18 -5.88
N LEU A 7 -4.24 1.42 -5.52
CA LEU A 7 -5.04 2.45 -6.19
C LEU A 7 -4.35 3.81 -6.05
N ASP A 8 -4.33 4.58 -7.13
CA ASP A 8 -3.72 5.90 -7.16
C ASP A 8 -4.51 6.85 -6.24
N PRO A 9 -3.93 7.31 -5.12
CA PRO A 9 -4.65 8.16 -4.17
C PRO A 9 -4.86 9.59 -4.69
N LEU A 10 -4.30 9.93 -5.84
CA LEU A 10 -4.54 11.18 -6.56
C LEU A 10 -5.57 11.02 -7.69
N ASP A 11 -5.99 9.80 -8.03
CA ASP A 11 -7.01 9.55 -9.05
C ASP A 11 -8.41 9.51 -8.41
N PRO A 12 -9.24 10.57 -8.57
CA PRO A 12 -10.58 10.61 -7.98
C PRO A 12 -11.54 9.59 -8.61
N HIS A 13 -11.16 8.97 -9.72
CA HIS A 13 -11.96 7.97 -10.41
C HIS A 13 -11.52 6.53 -10.06
N GLU A 14 -10.50 6.35 -9.22
CA GLU A 14 -9.95 5.04 -8.79
C GLU A 14 -9.62 4.09 -9.96
N GLY A 15 -9.33 4.66 -11.14
CA GLY A 15 -9.09 3.89 -12.36
C GLY A 15 -7.62 3.60 -12.63
N SER A 16 -6.72 4.23 -11.86
CA SER A 16 -5.28 4.15 -12.02
C SER A 16 -4.64 3.50 -10.80
N GLU A 17 -3.51 2.84 -11.01
CA GLU A 17 -2.70 2.25 -9.94
C GLU A 17 -1.33 2.94 -9.86
N VAL A 18 -0.78 3.00 -8.65
CA VAL A 18 0.58 3.42 -8.34
C VAL A 18 1.41 2.22 -7.90
N PHE A 19 2.68 2.19 -8.30
CA PHE A 19 3.63 1.19 -7.83
C PHE A 19 4.32 1.68 -6.57
N VAL A 20 4.04 1.01 -5.45
CA VAL A 20 4.53 1.41 -4.13
C VAL A 20 5.69 0.51 -3.72
N VAL A 21 6.83 1.11 -3.36
CA VAL A 21 7.96 0.43 -2.73
C VAL A 21 7.96 0.76 -1.24
N PHE A 22 8.07 -0.26 -0.39
CA PHE A 22 7.98 -0.08 1.05
C PHE A 22 8.90 -1.03 1.83
N GLU A 23 9.07 -0.71 3.11
CA GLU A 23 9.73 -1.57 4.10
C GLU A 23 8.86 -1.74 5.36
N GLY A 24 9.25 -2.70 6.19
CA GLY A 24 8.52 -3.04 7.41
C GLY A 24 7.37 -4.01 7.17
N ARG A 25 6.47 -4.09 8.15
CA ARG A 25 5.27 -4.93 8.14
C ARG A 25 4.14 -4.15 8.79
N TYR A 26 2.91 -4.39 8.36
CA TYR A 26 1.75 -3.72 8.94
C TYR A 26 1.69 -3.96 10.47
N PRO A 27 1.39 -2.94 11.30
CA PRO A 27 1.05 -1.56 10.95
C PRO A 27 2.26 -0.61 10.78
N THR A 28 3.48 -1.07 11.05
CA THR A 28 4.73 -0.31 10.92
C THR A 28 5.32 -0.44 9.50
N ILE A 29 4.52 -0.09 8.50
CA ILE A 29 4.98 0.04 7.11
C ILE A 29 5.55 1.44 6.90
N ARG A 30 6.68 1.53 6.23
CA ARG A 30 7.26 2.79 5.77
C ARG A 30 7.30 2.81 4.25
N LEU A 31 6.66 3.81 3.65
CA LEU A 31 6.71 4.07 2.22
C LEU A 31 8.08 4.62 1.85
N LEU A 32 8.69 4.06 0.81
CA LEU A 32 10.00 4.47 0.30
C LEU A 32 9.89 5.19 -1.05
N SER A 33 8.93 4.80 -1.89
CA SER A 33 8.65 5.42 -3.18
C SER A 33 7.23 5.08 -3.63
N VAL A 34 6.57 6.01 -4.33
CA VAL A 34 5.24 5.82 -4.92
C VAL A 34 5.28 6.30 -6.36
N ILE A 35 5.35 5.36 -7.30
CA ILE A 35 5.52 5.65 -8.72
C ILE A 35 4.17 5.65 -9.43
N ASN A 36 3.78 6.77 -10.01
CA ASN A 36 2.54 6.88 -10.79
C ASN A 36 2.70 6.32 -12.23
N ARG A 37 1.62 6.36 -13.00
CA ARG A 37 1.61 5.93 -14.42
C ARG A 37 2.60 6.71 -15.31
N ASN A 38 2.93 7.95 -14.93
CA ASN A 38 3.88 8.82 -15.62
C ASN A 38 5.34 8.49 -15.26
N ARG A 39 5.55 7.52 -14.35
CA ARG A 39 6.84 7.13 -13.77
C ARG A 39 7.47 8.18 -12.85
N ASP A 40 6.66 9.10 -12.35
CA ASP A 40 7.08 10.08 -11.36
C ASP A 40 6.91 9.52 -9.95
N ASP A 41 7.89 9.78 -9.07
CA ASP A 41 7.76 9.50 -7.65
C ASP A 41 6.97 10.62 -6.97
N ILE A 42 5.72 10.32 -6.63
CA ILE A 42 4.78 11.27 -6.04
C ILE A 42 4.74 11.19 -4.52
N LEU A 43 5.60 10.40 -3.87
CA LEU A 43 5.56 10.20 -2.42
C LEU A 43 5.65 11.53 -1.64
N SER A 44 6.47 12.47 -2.10
CA SER A 44 6.59 13.81 -1.51
C SER A 44 5.30 14.63 -1.59
N ASP A 45 4.49 14.38 -2.60
CA ASP A 45 3.31 15.16 -2.95
C ASP A 45 2.07 14.64 -2.22
N LEU A 46 2.11 13.39 -1.75
CA LEU A 46 1.04 12.79 -0.97
C LEU A 46 0.91 13.42 0.40
N VAL A 47 -0.33 13.76 0.77
CA VAL A 47 -0.67 14.14 2.14
C VAL A 47 -0.72 12.90 3.05
N GLU A 48 -0.67 13.12 4.36
CA GLU A 48 -0.65 12.04 5.36
C GLU A 48 -1.87 11.10 5.28
N GLU A 49 -3.02 11.59 4.84
CA GLU A 49 -4.21 10.75 4.63
C GLU A 49 -4.01 9.75 3.49
N GLN A 50 -3.57 10.23 2.33
CA GLN A 50 -3.27 9.40 1.16
C GLN A 50 -2.18 8.35 1.46
N ARG A 51 -1.14 8.74 2.22
CA ARG A 51 -0.10 7.79 2.67
C ARG A 51 -0.67 6.70 3.57
N ARG A 52 -1.60 7.04 4.48
CA ARG A 52 -2.27 6.07 5.35
C ARG A 52 -3.17 5.13 4.56
N ASP A 53 -3.80 5.60 3.49
CA ASP A 53 -4.65 4.77 2.64
C ASP A 53 -3.82 3.70 1.92
N LEU A 54 -2.68 4.09 1.33
CA LEU A 54 -1.70 3.14 0.77
C LEU A 54 -1.24 2.10 1.80
N ILE A 55 -0.90 2.53 3.02
CA ILE A 55 -0.48 1.62 4.10
C ILE A 55 -1.60 0.65 4.49
N ARG A 56 -2.86 1.11 4.50
CA ARG A 56 -4.03 0.26 4.80
C ARG A 56 -4.25 -0.77 3.72
N GLU A 57 -4.14 -0.39 2.45
CA GLU A 57 -4.27 -1.29 1.31
C GLU A 57 -3.19 -2.37 1.35
N ILE A 58 -1.91 -1.98 1.45
CA ILE A 58 -0.79 -2.93 1.62
C ILE A 58 -1.05 -3.81 2.85
N GLY A 59 -1.49 -3.22 3.96
CA GLY A 59 -1.83 -3.96 5.17
C GLY A 59 -2.91 -5.03 4.95
N ALA A 60 -3.95 -4.73 4.17
CA ALA A 60 -5.03 -5.67 3.89
C ALA A 60 -4.54 -6.89 3.10
N PHE A 61 -3.62 -6.71 2.14
CA PHE A 61 -3.06 -7.80 1.34
C PHE A 61 -2.04 -8.65 2.10
N TYR A 62 -1.17 -8.03 2.88
CA TYR A 62 -0.07 -8.71 3.56
C TYR A 62 -0.39 -9.18 4.97
N ARG A 63 -1.58 -8.85 5.51
CA ARG A 63 -2.02 -9.39 6.79
C ARG A 63 -2.29 -10.89 6.62
N PRO A 64 -1.65 -11.76 7.43
CA PRO A 64 -2.08 -13.15 7.46
C PRO A 64 -3.55 -13.20 7.87
N PRO A 65 -4.39 -14.04 7.23
CA PRO A 65 -5.77 -14.18 7.64
C PRO A 65 -5.80 -14.51 9.14
N LEU A 66 -6.64 -13.82 9.89
CA LEU A 66 -6.82 -14.06 11.33
C LEU A 66 -7.41 -15.45 11.63
N THR A 67 -7.57 -16.30 10.62
CA THR A 67 -8.21 -17.62 10.65
C THR A 67 -7.33 -18.68 9.98
N ALA A 68 -6.24 -19.06 10.65
CA ALA A 68 -5.62 -20.39 10.49
C ALA A 68 -5.25 -20.99 11.86
N ARG A 69 -6.10 -20.75 12.87
CA ARG A 69 -6.05 -21.40 14.18
C ARG A 69 -7.45 -21.89 14.57
N THR A 70 -7.99 -22.84 13.83
CA THR A 70 -8.97 -23.85 14.31
C THR A 70 -9.29 -24.82 13.18
N ALA A 71 -8.56 -25.94 13.13
CA ALA A 71 -9.03 -27.22 12.60
C ALA A 71 -7.96 -28.28 12.87
N THR A 72 -7.69 -28.56 14.14
CA THR A 72 -7.20 -29.88 14.53
C THR A 72 -8.45 -30.64 14.92
N GLY A 73 -8.96 -31.44 13.99
CA GLY A 73 -9.94 -32.49 14.29
C GLY A 73 -9.24 -33.70 14.91
#